data_AF-A0A502SVY1-F1
#
_entry.id   AF-A0A502SVY1-F1
#
_cell.length_a   1.000
_cell.length_b   1.000
_cell.length_c   1.000
_cell.angle_alpha   90.00
_cell.angle_beta   90.00
_cell.angle_gamma   90.00
#
_symmetry.space_group_name_H-M   'P 1'
#
loop_
_entity.id
_entity.type
_entity.pdbx_description
1 polymer ?
#
loop_
_entity_poly.entity_id
_entity_poly.type
_entity_poly.pdbx_seq_one_letter_code
_entity_poly.pdbx_strand_id
1 'polypeptide(L)'
;MAVSGGSSRPAVRLTELSTAHTWAETEQRHVMWPSASEKHPILVDTPDSAHGIDAIVLPLDENFETRLDAARRFWRALNGRPPGVLYGALPQQTKLRHILNLRAHDARRAKAAYRRIAEELLSRDPIAARDWRDHHLRHKVRAILRRADRLVAGGYRDLLLYPQSRNRKPDCRYFGKG
;
A
#
# COMPACT_ATOMS: atom_id res chain seq x y z
N MET A 1 -11.69 -23.86 -48.13
CA MET A 1 -12.22 -22.61 -47.55
C MET A 1 -11.44 -22.30 -46.29
N ALA A 2 -10.63 -21.23 -46.33
CA ALA A 2 -9.82 -20.77 -45.22
C ALA A 2 -10.61 -19.82 -44.32
N VAL A 3 -10.45 -19.94 -43.00
CA VAL A 3 -10.61 -18.83 -42.06
C VAL A 3 -9.43 -18.88 -41.09
N SER A 4 -8.34 -18.25 -41.50
CA SER A 4 -7.25 -17.82 -40.64
C SER A 4 -7.74 -16.59 -39.85
N GLY A 5 -8.31 -16.82 -38.68
CA GLY A 5 -8.66 -15.76 -37.72
C GLY A 5 -7.43 -15.23 -37.00
N GLY A 6 -6.53 -14.57 -37.73
CA GLY A 6 -5.39 -13.85 -37.16
C GLY A 6 -5.88 -12.61 -36.40
N SER A 7 -6.23 -12.75 -35.13
CA SER A 7 -6.39 -11.63 -34.21
C SER A 7 -5.25 -11.62 -33.18
N SER A 8 -4.00 -11.62 -33.66
CA SER A 8 -2.86 -11.31 -32.81
C SER A 8 -2.75 -9.79 -32.71
N ARG A 9 -3.38 -9.21 -31.68
CA ARG A 9 -2.93 -7.90 -31.18
C ARG A 9 -1.46 -8.06 -30.79
N PRO A 10 -0.58 -7.11 -31.14
CA PRO A 10 0.83 -7.28 -30.90
C PRO A 10 1.09 -7.37 -29.39
N ALA A 11 1.89 -8.37 -29.02
CA ALA A 11 2.52 -8.48 -27.72
C ALA A 11 3.11 -7.12 -27.34
N VAL A 12 2.79 -6.61 -26.15
CA VAL A 12 3.41 -5.37 -25.64
C VAL A 12 4.89 -5.65 -25.45
N ARG A 13 5.75 -5.03 -26.26
CA ARG A 13 7.19 -5.33 -26.23
C ARG A 13 7.83 -4.82 -24.94
N LEU A 14 8.47 -5.73 -24.20
CA LEU A 14 9.22 -5.43 -22.95
C LEU A 14 10.33 -4.38 -23.14
N THR A 15 10.78 -4.11 -24.36
CA THR A 15 11.73 -3.04 -24.68
C THR A 15 11.15 -1.63 -24.45
N GLU A 16 9.83 -1.47 -24.48
CA GLU A 16 9.15 -0.22 -24.11
C GLU A 16 9.06 -0.04 -22.58
N LEU A 17 9.34 -1.12 -21.83
CA LEU A 17 9.39 -1.14 -20.36
C LEU A 17 10.81 -0.94 -19.82
N SER A 18 11.75 -0.41 -20.63
CA SER A 18 13.21 -0.37 -20.39
C SER A 18 13.68 0.28 -19.08
N THR A 19 12.82 0.99 -18.37
CA THR A 19 13.07 1.52 -17.00
C THR A 19 12.69 0.54 -15.89
N ALA A 20 12.28 -0.69 -16.23
CA ALA A 20 11.82 -1.66 -15.26
C ALA A 20 12.96 -2.25 -14.44
N HIS A 21 12.81 -2.17 -13.12
CA HIS A 21 13.76 -2.76 -12.19
C HIS A 21 13.35 -4.22 -11.98
N THR A 22 14.25 -5.15 -12.33
CA THR A 22 13.98 -6.58 -12.20
C THR A 22 14.73 -7.12 -10.99
N TRP A 23 14.02 -7.77 -10.06
CA TRP A 23 14.66 -8.64 -9.08
C TRP A 23 14.18 -10.08 -9.31
N ALA A 24 15.07 -11.05 -9.12
CA ALA A 24 14.73 -12.46 -9.20
C ALA A 24 14.70 -13.04 -7.79
N GLU A 25 13.63 -13.75 -7.44
CA GLU A 25 13.59 -14.58 -6.24
C GLU A 25 13.21 -16.01 -6.64
N THR A 26 14.17 -16.90 -6.41
CA THR A 26 14.16 -18.37 -6.50
C THR A 26 13.73 -19.03 -7.81
N GLU A 27 12.62 -18.67 -8.46
CA GLU A 27 12.27 -19.03 -9.86
C GLU A 27 11.32 -18.01 -10.53
N GLN A 28 10.96 -16.93 -9.84
CA GLN A 28 10.05 -15.90 -10.35
C GLN A 28 10.81 -14.59 -10.56
N ARG A 29 10.64 -13.96 -11.74
CA ARG A 29 11.17 -12.62 -12.00
C ARG A 29 10.12 -11.57 -11.68
N HIS A 30 10.40 -10.72 -10.71
CA HIS A 30 9.59 -9.55 -10.41
C HIS A 30 10.11 -8.38 -11.24
N VAL A 31 9.25 -7.82 -12.09
CA VAL A 31 9.55 -6.66 -12.94
C VAL A 31 8.73 -5.48 -12.39
N MET A 32 9.39 -4.52 -11.75
CA MET A 32 8.75 -3.25 -11.39
C MET A 32 8.85 -2.30 -12.57
N TRP A 33 7.76 -2.08 -13.31
CA TRP A 33 7.74 -1.10 -14.39
C TRP A 33 7.25 0.26 -13.88
N PRO A 34 8.10 1.31 -13.92
CA PRO A 34 7.63 2.67 -13.71
C PRO A 34 7.00 3.18 -15.01
N SER A 35 5.67 3.32 -15.03
CA SER A 35 5.02 4.17 -16.03
C SER A 35 5.33 5.65 -15.70
N ALA A 36 5.09 6.55 -16.66
CA ALA A 36 5.31 7.99 -16.50
C ALA A 36 4.54 8.62 -15.30
N SER A 37 3.52 7.94 -14.76
CA SER A 37 2.71 8.42 -13.63
C SER A 37 2.70 7.48 -12.42
N GLU A 38 2.95 6.18 -12.58
CA GLU A 38 2.75 5.17 -11.53
C GLU A 38 3.71 3.98 -11.66
N LYS A 39 4.14 3.43 -10.52
CA LYS A 39 4.89 2.18 -10.48
C LYS A 39 3.93 0.99 -10.48
N HIS A 40 4.05 0.11 -11.46
CA HIS A 40 3.27 -1.12 -11.56
C HIS A 40 4.18 -2.32 -11.25
N PRO A 41 3.98 -3.04 -10.13
CA PRO A 41 4.69 -4.30 -9.89
C PRO A 41 4.08 -5.39 -10.77
N ILE A 42 4.91 -6.02 -11.60
CA ILE A 42 4.54 -7.11 -12.51
C ILE A 42 5.34 -8.34 -12.09
N LEU A 43 4.69 -9.48 -11.96
CA LEU A 43 5.37 -10.77 -11.82
C LEU A 43 5.40 -11.43 -13.20
N VAL A 44 6.59 -11.82 -13.66
CA VAL A 44 6.77 -12.52 -14.93
C VAL A 44 7.15 -13.97 -14.61
N ASP A 45 6.25 -14.89 -14.97
CA ASP A 45 6.35 -16.32 -14.65
C ASP A 45 7.20 -17.10 -15.68
N THR A 46 7.44 -16.55 -16.87
CA THR A 46 8.21 -17.22 -17.92
C THR A 46 9.48 -16.44 -18.29
N PRO A 47 10.68 -17.04 -18.13
CA PRO A 47 11.94 -16.35 -18.35
C PRO A 47 12.32 -16.13 -19.82
N ASP A 48 11.57 -16.72 -20.77
CA ASP A 48 12.01 -16.89 -22.17
C ASP A 48 11.20 -16.09 -23.21
N SER A 49 10.24 -15.28 -22.79
CA SER A 49 9.50 -14.42 -23.72
C SER A 49 10.30 -13.15 -24.03
N ALA A 50 11.25 -13.27 -24.94
CA ALA A 50 11.91 -12.15 -25.62
C ALA A 50 10.92 -11.24 -26.39
N HIS A 51 9.64 -11.62 -26.47
CA HIS A 51 8.65 -11.05 -27.39
C HIS A 51 7.34 -10.71 -26.68
N GLY A 52 7.43 -9.87 -25.64
CA GLY A 52 6.30 -9.09 -25.13
C GLY A 52 5.30 -9.80 -24.22
N ILE A 53 4.33 -9.02 -23.72
CA ILE A 53 3.29 -9.46 -22.78
C ILE A 53 2.01 -9.74 -23.57
N ASP A 54 1.60 -11.02 -23.62
CA ASP A 54 0.41 -11.47 -24.35
C ASP A 54 -0.82 -11.67 -23.45
N ALA A 55 -0.62 -11.96 -22.17
CA ALA A 55 -1.69 -12.24 -21.23
C ALA A 55 -1.35 -11.79 -19.80
N ILE A 56 -2.39 -11.53 -19.01
CA ILE A 56 -2.31 -11.28 -17.56
C ILE A 56 -3.11 -12.38 -16.87
N VAL A 57 -2.47 -13.13 -15.99
CA VAL A 57 -3.14 -14.16 -15.17
C VAL A 57 -3.57 -13.54 -13.85
N LEU A 58 -4.87 -13.60 -13.54
CA LEU A 58 -5.45 -13.08 -12.30
C LEU A 58 -6.01 -14.24 -11.48
N PRO A 59 -5.37 -14.62 -10.37
CA PRO A 59 -5.91 -15.62 -9.45
C PRO A 59 -7.25 -15.17 -8.87
N LEU A 60 -8.24 -16.08 -8.83
CA LEU A 60 -9.52 -15.88 -8.15
C LEU A 60 -9.35 -16.07 -6.64
N ASP A 61 -8.73 -15.09 -5.98
CA ASP A 61 -8.46 -15.09 -4.53
C ASP A 61 -9.19 -13.95 -3.79
N GLU A 62 -8.99 -13.83 -2.47
CA GLU A 62 -9.57 -12.76 -1.64
C GLU A 62 -9.18 -11.34 -2.11
N ASN A 63 -8.12 -11.21 -2.91
CA ASN A 63 -7.60 -9.95 -3.41
C ASN A 63 -7.94 -9.72 -4.89
N PHE A 64 -8.81 -10.55 -5.49
CA PHE A 64 -9.13 -10.53 -6.92
C PHE A 64 -9.50 -9.12 -7.41
N GLU A 65 -10.36 -8.39 -6.69
CA GLU A 65 -10.76 -7.02 -7.05
C GLU A 65 -9.58 -6.04 -7.11
N THR A 66 -8.64 -6.14 -6.16
CA THR A 66 -7.43 -5.32 -6.15
C THR A 66 -6.51 -5.69 -7.32
N ARG A 67 -6.39 -6.98 -7.63
CA ARG A 67 -5.60 -7.46 -8.77
C ARG A 67 -6.22 -7.03 -10.10
N LEU A 68 -7.55 -7.04 -10.21
CA LEU A 68 -8.29 -6.61 -11.39
C LEU A 68 -8.11 -5.11 -11.65
N ASP A 69 -8.19 -4.26 -10.62
CA ASP A 69 -7.91 -2.82 -10.77
C ASP A 69 -6.46 -2.57 -11.19
N ALA A 70 -5.50 -3.29 -10.59
CA ALA A 70 -4.09 -3.19 -10.98
C ALA A 70 -3.88 -3.56 -12.46
N ALA A 71 -4.49 -4.66 -12.94
CA ALA A 71 -4.44 -5.06 -14.34
C ALA A 71 -5.09 -4.03 -15.27
N ARG A 72 -6.24 -3.47 -14.87
CA ARG A 72 -6.93 -2.42 -15.63
C ARG A 72 -6.09 -1.15 -15.74
N ARG A 73 -5.42 -0.73 -14.66
CA ARG A 73 -4.52 0.44 -14.66
C ARG A 73 -3.29 0.18 -15.52
N PHE A 74 -2.72 -1.01 -15.42
CA PHE A 74 -1.60 -1.43 -16.27
C PHE A 74 -1.97 -1.35 -17.75
N TRP A 75 -3.13 -1.91 -18.15
CA TRP A 75 -3.63 -1.80 -19.51
C TRP A 75 -3.85 -0.34 -19.95
N ARG A 76 -4.37 0.51 -19.07
CA ARG A 76 -4.53 1.95 -19.36
C ARG A 76 -3.19 2.65 -19.57
N ALA A 77 -2.21 2.38 -18.71
CA ALA A 77 -0.87 2.95 -18.82
C ALA A 77 -0.19 2.55 -20.14
N LEU A 78 -0.32 1.28 -20.53
CA LEU A 78 0.16 0.79 -21.83
C LEU A 78 -0.47 1.52 -23.03
N ASN A 79 -1.73 1.93 -22.91
CA ASN A 79 -2.43 2.66 -23.96
C ASN A 79 -2.31 4.19 -23.82
N GLY A 80 -1.37 4.69 -22.99
CA GLY A 80 -1.17 6.12 -22.74
C GLY A 80 -2.37 6.82 -22.09
N ARG A 81 -3.27 6.06 -21.45
CA ARG A 81 -4.47 6.58 -20.78
C ARG A 81 -4.19 6.83 -19.31
N PRO A 82 -4.83 7.85 -18.70
CA PRO A 82 -4.69 8.08 -17.27
C PRO A 82 -5.20 6.86 -16.46
N PRO A 83 -4.49 6.47 -15.39
CA PRO A 83 -4.78 5.25 -14.62
C PRO A 83 -6.18 5.26 -14.01
N GLY A 84 -6.71 6.44 -13.66
CA GLY A 84 -8.01 6.61 -13.03
C GLY A 84 -7.96 6.47 -11.51
N VAL A 85 -9.13 6.51 -10.86
CA VAL A 85 -9.24 6.40 -9.40
C VAL A 85 -8.80 5.01 -8.95
N LEU A 86 -7.93 4.95 -7.94
CA LEU A 86 -7.44 3.70 -7.35
C LEU A 86 -8.58 2.97 -6.63
N TYR A 87 -8.82 1.72 -7.01
CA TYR A 87 -9.68 0.84 -6.24
C TYR A 87 -9.08 0.67 -4.84
N GLY A 88 -9.88 0.86 -3.80
CA GLY A 88 -9.34 0.85 -2.44
C GLY A 88 -8.47 2.06 -2.10
N ALA A 89 -8.69 3.22 -2.74
CA ALA A 89 -8.09 4.45 -2.22
C ALA A 89 -8.53 4.69 -0.77
N LEU A 90 -7.58 4.79 0.15
CA LEU A 90 -7.87 5.16 1.54
C LEU A 90 -8.58 6.52 1.59
N PRO A 91 -9.71 6.65 2.30
CA PRO A 91 -10.35 7.93 2.51
C PRO A 91 -9.39 8.93 3.15
N GLN A 92 -9.48 10.21 2.77
CA GLN A 92 -8.54 11.23 3.22
C GLN A 92 -8.43 11.33 4.75
N GLN A 93 -9.56 11.26 5.44
CA GLN A 93 -9.60 11.27 6.91
C GLN A 93 -8.85 10.07 7.53
N THR A 94 -8.95 8.90 6.91
CA THR A 94 -8.23 7.70 7.34
C THR A 94 -6.73 7.87 7.13
N LYS A 95 -6.30 8.41 5.98
CA LYS A 95 -4.89 8.73 5.72
C LYS A 95 -4.33 9.68 6.78
N LEU A 96 -5.03 10.79 7.05
CA LEU A 96 -4.61 11.77 8.07
C LEU A 96 -4.48 11.14 9.47
N ARG A 97 -5.40 10.24 9.84
CA ARG A 97 -5.32 9.52 11.11
C ARG A 97 -4.09 8.61 11.19
N HIS A 98 -3.74 7.90 10.12
CA HIS A 98 -2.53 7.07 10.08
C HIS A 98 -1.26 7.93 10.14
N ILE A 99 -1.23 9.06 9.43
CA ILE A 99 -0.13 10.02 9.50
C ILE A 99 0.04 10.55 10.94
N LEU A 100 -1.05 10.92 11.62
CA LEU A 100 -1.01 11.35 13.01
C LEU A 100 -0.45 10.27 13.95
N ASN A 101 -0.88 9.02 13.77
CA ASN A 101 -0.36 7.88 14.53
C ASN A 101 1.15 7.72 14.33
N LEU A 102 1.62 7.73 13.08
CA LEU A 102 3.04 7.58 12.76
C LEU A 102 3.88 8.72 13.34
N ARG A 103 3.44 9.98 13.19
CA ARG A 103 4.12 11.13 13.81
C ARG A 103 4.23 11.01 15.34
N ALA A 104 3.17 10.51 15.99
CA ALA A 104 3.20 10.29 17.44
C ALA A 104 4.17 9.17 17.83
N HIS A 105 4.26 8.10 17.04
CA HIS A 105 5.24 7.03 17.23
C HIS A 105 6.68 7.53 17.05
N ASP A 106 6.94 8.32 16.01
CA ASP A 106 8.26 8.91 15.77
C ASP A 106 8.68 9.85 16.91
N ALA A 107 7.75 10.67 17.41
CA ALA A 107 7.99 11.50 18.58
C ALA A 107 8.32 10.66 19.82
N ARG A 108 7.65 9.52 20.02
CA ARG A 108 7.98 8.58 21.10
C ARG A 108 9.34 7.92 20.94
N ARG A 109 9.72 7.54 19.72
CA ARG A 109 11.09 7.04 19.43
C ARG A 109 12.15 8.10 19.72
N ALA A 110 11.83 9.37 19.46
CA ALA A 110 12.66 10.52 19.85
C ALA A 110 12.57 10.87 21.37
N LYS A 111 12.00 9.98 22.20
CA LYS A 111 11.85 10.13 23.65
C LYS A 111 11.01 11.35 24.10
N ALA A 112 10.18 11.92 23.21
CA ALA A 112 9.31 13.04 23.58
C ALA A 112 8.30 12.63 24.66
N ALA A 113 8.11 13.50 25.66
CA ALA A 113 7.10 13.32 26.69
C ALA A 113 5.69 13.35 26.11
N TYR A 114 4.74 12.61 26.70
CA TYR A 114 3.36 12.56 26.21
C TYR A 114 2.69 13.93 26.16
N ARG A 115 3.03 14.81 27.13
CA ARG A 115 2.57 16.21 27.15
C ARG A 115 3.01 16.96 25.90
N ARG A 116 4.29 16.84 25.53
CA ARG A 116 4.86 17.47 24.34
C ARG A 116 4.19 16.98 23.05
N ILE A 117 3.85 15.69 23.00
CA ILE A 117 3.12 15.10 21.86
C ILE A 117 1.70 15.69 21.77
N ALA A 118 1.02 15.89 22.90
CA ALA A 118 -0.31 16.52 22.91
C ALA A 118 -0.24 17.98 22.42
N GLU A 119 0.72 18.75 22.93
CA GLU A 119 0.95 20.15 22.56
C GLU A 119 1.18 20.29 21.05
N GLU A 120 2.12 19.52 20.50
CA GLU A 120 2.51 19.67 19.10
C GLU A 120 1.50 19.07 18.11
N LEU A 121 0.87 17.93 18.45
CA LEU A 121 0.04 17.19 17.49
C LEU A 121 -1.46 17.40 17.66
N LEU A 122 -1.94 17.89 18.81
CA LEU A 122 -3.37 17.94 19.13
C LEU A 122 -3.90 19.33 19.49
N SER A 123 -3.23 20.09 20.35
CA SER A 123 -3.71 21.40 20.81
C SER A 123 -3.03 22.57 20.12
N ARG A 124 -1.77 22.44 19.68
CA ARG A 124 -0.89 23.55 19.25
C ARG A 124 -0.67 24.65 20.29
N ASP A 125 -1.21 24.46 21.50
CA ASP A 125 -1.04 25.32 22.66
C ASP A 125 -0.27 24.60 23.76
N PRO A 126 0.59 25.30 24.52
CA PRO A 126 1.32 24.73 25.65
C PRO A 126 0.36 24.35 26.78
N ILE A 127 0.60 23.19 27.40
CA ILE A 127 -0.18 22.67 28.51
C ILE A 127 0.66 22.83 29.78
N ALA A 128 0.13 23.52 30.79
CA ALA A 128 0.85 23.68 32.05
C ALA A 128 1.08 22.32 32.73
N ALA A 129 2.24 22.16 33.37
CA ALA A 129 2.64 20.89 33.98
C ALA A 129 1.66 20.41 35.07
N ARG A 130 1.06 21.35 35.81
CA ARG A 130 0.04 21.08 36.84
C ARG A 130 -1.25 20.47 36.27
N ASP A 131 -1.65 20.88 35.08
CA ASP A 131 -2.93 20.50 34.47
C ASP A 131 -2.80 19.17 33.71
N TRP A 132 -1.58 18.77 33.35
CA TRP A 132 -1.31 17.57 32.55
C TRP A 132 -1.79 16.26 33.18
N ARG A 133 -1.78 16.14 34.51
CA ARG A 133 -2.11 14.89 35.21
C ARG A 133 -3.51 14.39 34.84
N ASP A 134 -4.48 15.30 34.82
CA ASP A 134 -5.90 15.01 34.60
C ASP A 134 -6.40 15.55 33.25
N HIS A 135 -5.48 16.00 32.39
CA HIS A 135 -5.82 16.53 31.07
C HIS A 135 -6.39 15.46 30.13
N HIS A 136 -7.55 15.73 29.51
CA HIS A 136 -8.21 14.80 28.58
C HIS A 136 -7.30 14.36 27.41
N LEU A 137 -6.41 15.23 26.93
CA LEU A 137 -5.45 14.90 25.86
C LEU A 137 -4.48 13.78 26.24
N ARG A 138 -4.23 13.53 27.54
CA ARG A 138 -3.40 12.40 27.99
C ARG A 138 -3.97 11.06 27.53
N HIS A 139 -5.29 10.89 27.65
CA HIS A 139 -5.98 9.68 27.18
C HIS A 139 -5.96 9.58 25.64
N LYS A 140 -6.13 10.72 24.95
CA LYS A 140 -6.08 10.79 23.49
C LYS A 140 -4.70 10.41 22.94
N VAL A 141 -3.61 10.95 23.52
CA VAL A 141 -2.24 10.58 23.16
C VAL A 141 -2.00 9.09 23.39
N ARG A 142 -2.39 8.54 24.55
CA ARG A 142 -2.28 7.09 24.81
C ARG A 142 -3.01 6.25 23.76
N ALA A 143 -4.21 6.65 23.36
CA ALA A 143 -4.97 5.95 22.33
C ALA A 143 -4.31 6.02 20.95
N ILE A 144 -3.74 7.16 20.58
CA ILE A 144 -2.97 7.34 19.34
C ILE A 144 -1.75 6.44 19.35
N LEU A 145 -0.97 6.44 20.44
CA LEU A 145 0.22 5.61 20.55
C LEU A 145 -0.11 4.12 20.43
N ARG A 146 -1.13 3.63 21.12
CA ARG A 146 -1.58 2.23 20.96
C ARG A 146 -1.93 1.88 19.51
N ARG A 147 -2.55 2.80 18.77
CA ARG A 147 -2.87 2.59 17.35
C ARG A 147 -1.63 2.63 16.48
N ALA A 148 -0.68 3.50 16.80
CA ALA A 148 0.59 3.61 16.10
C ALA A 148 1.45 2.36 16.29
N ASP A 149 1.54 1.86 17.53
CA ASP A 149 2.28 0.64 17.87
C ASP A 149 1.73 -0.56 17.09
N ARG A 150 0.40 -0.72 17.02
CA ARG A 150 -0.23 -1.76 16.18
C ARG A 150 0.08 -1.60 14.70
N LEU A 151 0.09 -0.37 14.21
CA LEU A 151 0.36 -0.09 12.81
C LEU A 151 1.81 -0.48 12.44
N VAL A 152 2.77 -0.12 13.28
CA VAL A 152 4.19 -0.41 13.07
C VAL A 152 4.51 -1.90 13.32
N ALA A 153 3.83 -2.55 14.27
CA ALA A 153 4.00 -3.97 14.58
C ALA A 153 3.39 -4.94 13.52
N GLY A 154 3.21 -4.49 12.28
CA GLY A 154 2.71 -5.30 11.16
C GLY A 154 1.30 -4.95 10.68
N GLY A 155 0.54 -4.15 11.42
CA GLY A 155 -0.80 -3.70 11.00
C GLY A 155 -0.81 -2.83 9.74
N TYR A 156 0.35 -2.29 9.33
CA TYR A 156 0.48 -1.56 8.06
C TYR A 156 0.17 -2.44 6.84
N ARG A 157 0.32 -3.77 6.94
CA ARG A 157 0.03 -4.71 5.85
C ARG A 157 -1.43 -4.66 5.42
N ASP A 158 -2.34 -4.35 6.34
CA ASP A 158 -3.76 -4.17 6.06
C ASP A 158 -4.01 -2.99 5.10
N LEU A 159 -3.12 -1.98 5.09
CA LEU A 159 -3.23 -0.85 4.16
C LEU A 159 -2.96 -1.23 2.71
N LEU A 160 -2.18 -2.30 2.48
CA LEU A 160 -1.86 -2.81 1.14
C LEU A 160 -3.03 -3.60 0.54
N LEU A 161 -3.87 -4.17 1.41
CA LEU A 161 -5.02 -4.99 1.04
C LEU A 161 -6.34 -4.25 1.32
N TYR A 162 -6.32 -2.93 1.36
CA TYR A 162 -7.53 -2.14 1.52
C TYR A 162 -8.32 -2.14 0.19
N PRO A 163 -9.66 -2.30 0.20
CA PRO A 163 -10.55 -2.29 1.36
C PRO A 163 -10.81 -3.66 1.99
N GLN A 164 -10.36 -4.75 1.38
CA GLN A 164 -10.70 -6.13 1.79
C GLN A 164 -10.24 -6.44 3.22
N SER A 165 -9.09 -5.91 3.62
CA SER A 165 -8.55 -6.05 4.97
C SER A 165 -9.47 -5.51 6.08
N ARG A 166 -10.42 -4.60 5.79
CA ARG A 166 -11.37 -4.09 6.81
C ARG A 166 -12.27 -5.18 7.37
N ASN A 167 -12.57 -6.21 6.58
CA ASN A 167 -13.41 -7.33 7.01
C ASN A 167 -12.60 -8.52 7.53
N ARG A 168 -11.27 -8.49 7.37
CA ARG A 168 -10.40 -9.55 7.84
C ARG A 168 -10.34 -9.48 9.36
N LYS A 169 -10.79 -10.55 10.03
CA LYS A 169 -10.55 -10.70 11.48
C LYS A 169 -9.03 -10.62 11.68
N PRO A 170 -8.53 -9.82 12.63
CA PRO A 170 -7.11 -9.80 12.93
C PRO A 170 -6.73 -11.23 13.34
N ASP A 171 -5.83 -11.84 12.56
CA ASP A 171 -5.25 -13.13 12.94
C ASP A 171 -4.54 -12.92 14.28
N CYS A 172 -5.08 -13.53 15.35
CA CYS A 172 -4.50 -13.51 16.70
C CYS A 172 -3.09 -14.15 16.79
N ARG A 173 -2.43 -14.46 15.67
CA ARG A 173 -1.20 -15.25 15.63
C ARG A 173 0.11 -14.46 15.74
N TYR A 174 0.08 -13.12 15.86
CA TYR A 174 1.31 -12.31 15.94
C TYR A 174 1.51 -11.50 17.22
N PHE A 175 0.59 -11.58 18.20
CA PHE A 175 0.79 -10.94 19.50
C PHE A 175 1.29 -11.95 20.53
N GLY A 176 2.55 -12.36 20.36
CA GLY A 176 3.31 -13.00 21.42
C GLY A 176 3.47 -12.04 22.59
N LYS A 177 3.03 -12.46 23.77
CA LYS A 177 3.40 -11.82 25.04
C LYS A 177 4.91 -12.00 25.22
N GLY A 178 5.62 -10.88 25.23
CA GLY A 178 6.96 -10.75 25.80
C GLY A 178 6.88 -9.81 27.00
#